data_AF-A0A7K0G6R3-F1
#
_entry.id   AF-A0A7K0G6R3-F1
#
_cell.length_a   1.000
_cell.length_b   1.000
_cell.length_c   1.000
_cell.angle_alpha   90.00
_cell.angle_beta   90.00
_cell.angle_gamma   90.00
#
_symmetry.space_group_name_H-M   'P 1'
#
loop_
_entity.id
_entity.type
_entity.pdbx_description
1 polymer ?
#
loop_
_entity_poly.entity_id
_entity_poly.type
_entity_poly.pdbx_seq_one_letter_code
_entity_poly.pdbx_strand_id
1 'polypeptide(L)'
;MYQSIEYQNGYDESLARAVAALNEGIADEKKIIGLLQKHWDLSLMDARMYLARERTEGYPMRELSAYLAEYMGWDFEDAQDYACSDEVAEALRTIDKPWGLSGEKLYEKVRKALNSRA
;
A
#
# COMPACT_ATOMS: atom_id res chain seq x y z
N MET A 1 8.96 22.27 21.41
CA MET A 1 9.74 21.03 21.60
C MET A 1 10.14 20.57 20.21
N TYR A 2 11.42 20.68 19.83
CA TYR A 2 11.89 20.25 18.50
C TYR A 2 12.20 18.75 18.58
N GLN A 3 11.36 17.92 17.97
CA GLN A 3 11.73 16.52 17.68
C GLN A 3 12.79 16.54 16.57
N SER A 4 13.83 15.70 16.69
CA SER A 4 14.86 15.57 15.66
C SER A 4 14.29 14.93 14.39
N ILE A 5 14.85 15.28 13.23
CA ILE A 5 14.45 14.72 11.92
C ILE A 5 14.56 13.18 11.91
N GLU A 6 15.59 12.63 12.55
CA GLU A 6 15.77 11.18 12.70
C GLU A 6 14.64 10.53 13.51
N TYR A 7 14.14 11.21 14.54
CA TYR A 7 13.01 10.73 15.33
C TYR A 7 11.71 10.77 14.52
N GLN A 8 11.51 11.80 13.69
CA GLN A 8 10.35 11.89 12.79
C GLN A 8 10.39 10.82 11.70
N ASN A 9 11.54 10.60 11.06
CA ASN A 9 11.68 9.56 10.03
C ASN A 9 11.43 8.16 10.59
N GLY A 10 11.98 7.85 11.77
CA GLY A 10 11.73 6.57 12.45
C GLY A 10 10.27 6.41 12.90
N TYR A 11 9.63 7.50 13.31
CA TYR A 11 8.21 7.51 13.66
C TYR A 11 7.33 7.20 12.45
N ASP A 12 7.57 7.87 11.32
CA ASP A 12 6.81 7.69 10.09
C ASP A 12 6.94 6.27 9.52
N GLU A 13 8.14 5.69 9.56
CA GLU A 13 8.36 4.31 9.11
C GLU A 13 7.64 3.30 10.01
N SER A 14 7.69 3.50 11.33
CA SER A 14 6.98 2.62 12.29
C SER A 14 5.46 2.69 12.11
N LEU A 15 4.92 3.87 11.83
CA LEU A 15 3.51 4.09 11.55
C LEU A 15 3.10 3.43 10.23
N ALA A 16 3.88 3.59 9.15
CA ALA A 16 3.60 2.95 7.87
C ALA A 16 3.52 1.41 7.99
N ARG A 17 4.48 0.81 8.70
CA ARG A 17 4.48 -0.65 8.98
C ARG A 17 3.26 -1.07 9.82
N ALA A 18 2.89 -0.28 10.82
CA ALA A 18 1.69 -0.55 11.63
C ALA A 18 0.41 -0.46 10.80
N VAL A 19 0.29 0.54 9.91
CA VAL A 19 -0.87 0.69 9.02
C VAL A 19 -0.98 -0.51 8.07
N ALA A 20 0.12 -0.95 7.47
CA ALA A 20 0.17 -2.14 6.62
C ALA A 20 -0.30 -3.40 7.37
N ALA A 21 0.27 -3.66 8.55
CA ALA A 21 -0.10 -4.81 9.38
C ALA A 21 -1.57 -4.78 9.81
N LEU A 22 -2.10 -3.60 10.16
CA LEU A 22 -3.51 -3.44 10.51
C LEU A 22 -4.43 -3.67 9.30
N ASN A 23 -4.05 -3.19 8.11
CA ASN A 23 -4.82 -3.39 6.89
C ASN A 23 -4.88 -4.87 6.48
N GLU A 24 -3.79 -5.61 6.69
CA GLU A 24 -3.74 -7.06 6.43
C GLU A 24 -4.51 -7.87 7.49
N GLY A 25 -4.37 -7.51 8.77
CA GLY A 25 -4.94 -8.27 9.88
C GLY A 25 -6.40 -7.93 10.23
N ILE A 26 -6.92 -6.78 9.79
CA ILE A 26 -8.23 -6.27 10.20
C ILE A 26 -9.00 -5.74 8.98
N ALA A 27 -10.15 -6.36 8.66
CA ALA A 27 -10.99 -5.89 7.56
C ALA A 27 -11.82 -4.62 7.89
N ASP A 28 -12.12 -4.38 9.17
CA ASP A 28 -12.96 -3.26 9.62
C ASP A 28 -12.18 -1.93 9.66
N GLU A 29 -12.44 -1.07 8.68
CA GLU A 29 -11.86 0.27 8.57
C GLU A 29 -12.06 1.12 9.82
N LYS A 30 -13.24 1.11 10.45
CA LYS A 30 -13.50 1.94 11.64
C LYS A 30 -12.63 1.49 12.80
N LYS A 31 -12.40 0.18 12.92
CA LYS A 31 -11.52 -0.38 13.96
C LYS A 31 -10.06 0.00 13.72
N ILE A 32 -9.57 -0.08 12.48
CA ILE A 32 -8.22 0.35 12.13
C ILE A 32 -8.02 1.84 12.46
N ILE A 33 -8.93 2.70 12.00
CA ILE A 33 -8.89 4.15 12.27
C ILE A 33 -8.86 4.40 13.79
N GLY A 34 -9.74 3.74 14.56
CA GLY A 34 -9.77 3.90 16.01
C GLY A 34 -8.47 3.50 16.71
N LEU A 35 -7.78 2.45 16.23
CA LEU A 35 -6.48 2.05 16.74
C LEU A 35 -5.38 3.06 16.39
N LEU A 36 -5.37 3.55 15.15
CA LEU A 36 -4.42 4.57 14.69
C LEU A 36 -4.55 5.88 15.50
N GLN A 37 -5.78 6.35 15.72
CA GLN A 37 -6.02 7.54 16.54
C GLN A 37 -5.57 7.34 18.00
N LYS A 38 -5.82 6.16 18.57
CA LYS A 38 -5.53 5.86 19.98
C LYS A 38 -4.04 5.69 20.27
N HIS A 39 -3.28 5.11 19.33
CA HIS A 39 -1.91 4.67 19.58
C HIS A 39 -0.84 5.56 18.94
N TRP A 40 -1.21 6.41 17.98
CA TRP A 40 -0.32 7.37 17.31
C TRP A 40 -0.82 8.82 17.40
N ASP A 41 -1.78 9.09 18.29
CA ASP A 41 -2.38 10.42 18.50
C ASP A 41 -2.84 11.12 17.20
N LEU A 42 -3.23 10.32 16.20
CA LEU A 42 -3.63 10.83 14.89
C LEU A 42 -5.02 11.46 14.94
N SER A 43 -5.20 12.55 14.18
CA SER A 43 -6.54 13.04 13.90
C SER A 43 -7.32 12.02 13.05
N LEU A 44 -8.65 12.14 13.02
CA LEU A 44 -9.48 11.29 12.16
C LEU A 44 -9.06 11.43 10.68
N MET A 45 -8.69 12.64 10.26
CA MET A 45 -8.27 12.91 8.90
C MET A 45 -6.94 12.21 8.60
N ASP A 46 -5.96 12.34 9.50
CA ASP A 46 -4.64 11.73 9.30
C ASP A 46 -4.73 10.21 9.29
N ALA A 47 -5.45 9.61 10.26
CA ALA A 47 -5.67 8.16 10.29
C ALA A 47 -6.33 7.64 9.01
N ARG A 48 -7.31 8.37 8.47
CA ARG A 48 -7.93 8.05 7.17
C ARG A 48 -6.95 8.19 6.01
N MET A 49 -6.13 9.24 6.01
CA MET A 49 -5.14 9.49 4.96
C MET A 49 -4.08 8.38 4.92
N TYR A 50 -3.52 8.01 6.07
CA TYR A 50 -2.54 6.91 6.15
C TYR A 50 -3.13 5.58 5.66
N LEU A 51 -4.34 5.24 6.14
CA LEU A 51 -5.01 4.01 5.70
C LEU A 51 -5.35 4.05 4.20
N ALA A 52 -5.81 5.19 3.69
CA ALA A 52 -6.10 5.35 2.26
C ALA A 52 -4.84 5.16 1.42
N ARG A 53 -3.71 5.78 1.82
CA ARG A 53 -2.43 5.64 1.13
C ARG A 53 -1.93 4.20 1.11
N GLU A 54 -2.00 3.50 2.24
CA GLU A 54 -1.66 2.07 2.28
C GLU A 54 -2.56 1.28 1.33
N ARG A 55 -3.85 1.56 1.31
CA ARG A 55 -4.82 0.83 0.51
C ARG A 55 -4.72 1.11 -0.99
N THR A 56 -4.33 2.31 -1.40
CA THR A 56 -4.26 2.70 -2.82
C THR A 56 -2.87 2.55 -3.42
N GLU A 57 -1.82 2.57 -2.60
CA GLU A 57 -0.42 2.55 -3.05
C GLU A 57 0.34 1.40 -2.38
N GLY A 58 0.45 1.42 -1.05
CA GLY A 58 1.34 0.52 -0.30
C GLY A 58 1.05 -0.97 -0.49
N TYR A 59 -0.15 -1.41 -0.09
CA TYR A 59 -0.59 -2.80 -0.21
C TYR A 59 -0.52 -3.30 -1.66
N PRO A 60 -1.17 -2.65 -2.65
CA PRO A 60 -1.22 -3.22 -3.99
C PRO A 60 0.14 -3.29 -4.67
N MET A 61 1.04 -2.33 -4.44
CA MET A 61 2.40 -2.41 -4.99
C MET A 61 3.19 -3.56 -4.37
N ARG A 62 3.10 -3.72 -3.05
CA ARG A 62 3.79 -4.78 -2.31
C ARG A 62 3.27 -6.18 -2.66
N GLU A 63 1.96 -6.31 -2.78
CA GLU A 63 1.31 -7.58 -3.13
C GLU A 63 1.60 -7.96 -4.59
N LEU A 64 1.64 -6.97 -5.50
CA LEU A 64 2.02 -7.19 -6.89
C LEU A 64 3.50 -7.57 -7.03
N SER A 65 4.41 -6.87 -6.35
CA SER A 65 5.84 -7.18 -6.43
C SER A 65 6.14 -8.56 -5.85
N ALA A 66 5.52 -8.92 -4.71
CA ALA A 66 5.62 -10.25 -4.13
C ALA A 66 5.15 -11.33 -5.12
N TYR A 67 4.01 -11.13 -5.78
CA TYR A 67 3.51 -12.10 -6.76
C TYR A 67 4.46 -12.29 -7.96
N LEU A 68 4.99 -11.20 -8.50
CA LEU A 68 5.92 -11.25 -9.62
C LEU A 68 7.22 -11.97 -9.25
N ALA A 69 7.77 -11.68 -8.08
CA ALA A 69 8.99 -12.32 -7.61
C ALA A 69 8.77 -13.82 -7.28
N GLU A 70 7.73 -14.14 -6.49
CA GLU A 70 7.51 -15.49 -5.98
C GLU A 70 6.96 -16.46 -7.03
N TYR A 71 6.11 -15.99 -7.95
CA TYR A 71 5.36 -16.87 -8.85
C TYR A 71 5.65 -16.64 -10.33
N MET A 72 6.14 -15.47 -10.74
CA MET A 72 6.48 -15.17 -12.14
C MET A 72 7.98 -15.27 -12.43
N GLY A 73 8.81 -15.50 -11.40
CA GLY A 73 10.26 -15.70 -11.53
C GLY A 73 11.04 -14.42 -11.82
N TRP A 74 10.48 -13.26 -11.47
CA TRP A 74 11.17 -11.97 -11.59
C TRP A 74 12.18 -11.82 -10.45
N ASP A 75 13.23 -11.04 -10.69
CA ASP A 75 14.04 -10.55 -9.57
C ASP A 75 13.18 -9.61 -8.69
N PHE A 76 13.42 -9.61 -7.39
CA PHE A 76 12.61 -8.81 -6.47
C PHE A 76 12.77 -7.31 -6.71
N GLU A 77 13.97 -6.84 -7.08
CA GLU A 77 14.24 -5.43 -7.40
C GLU A 77 13.48 -5.03 -8.67
N ASP A 78 13.57 -5.84 -9.73
CA ASP A 78 12.82 -5.62 -10.98
C ASP A 78 11.30 -5.63 -10.75
N ALA A 79 10.81 -6.55 -9.91
CA ALA A 79 9.40 -6.64 -9.55
C ALA A 79 8.92 -5.41 -8.79
N GLN A 80 9.74 -4.88 -7.88
CA GLN A 80 9.46 -3.67 -7.13
C GLN A 80 9.46 -2.44 -8.06
N ASP A 81 10.48 -2.31 -8.92
CA ASP A 81 10.59 -1.21 -9.89
C ASP A 81 9.39 -1.19 -10.85
N TYR A 82 8.97 -2.36 -11.34
CA TYR A 82 7.77 -2.47 -12.16
C TYR A 82 6.52 -2.03 -11.40
N ALA A 83 6.29 -2.55 -10.19
CA ALA A 83 5.11 -2.24 -9.39
C ALA A 83 5.03 -0.75 -9.02
N CYS A 84 6.19 -0.10 -8.84
CA CYS A 84 6.32 1.32 -8.51
C CYS A 84 6.36 2.25 -9.73
N SER A 85 6.45 1.72 -10.96
CA SER A 85 6.46 2.55 -12.17
C SER A 85 5.19 3.39 -12.31
N ASP A 86 5.30 4.60 -12.86
CA ASP A 86 4.18 5.55 -12.97
C ASP A 86 2.97 4.92 -13.68
N GLU A 87 3.21 4.18 -14.76
CA GLU A 87 2.15 3.53 -15.53
C GLU A 87 1.39 2.47 -14.71
N VAL A 88 2.12 1.66 -13.94
CA VAL A 88 1.53 0.62 -13.08
C VAL A 88 0.85 1.23 -11.87
N ALA A 89 1.46 2.23 -11.24
CA ALA A 89 0.88 2.96 -10.12
C ALA A 89 -0.45 3.62 -10.53
N GLU A 90 -0.50 4.25 -11.71
CA GLU A 90 -1.74 4.77 -12.27
C GLU A 90 -2.77 3.68 -12.54
N ALA A 91 -2.37 2.56 -13.13
CA ALA A 91 -3.26 1.43 -13.39
C ALA A 91 -3.87 0.89 -12.09
N LEU A 92 -3.05 0.70 -11.04
CA LEU A 92 -3.49 0.26 -9.71
C LEU A 92 -4.52 1.20 -9.10
N ARG A 93 -4.36 2.53 -9.25
CA ARG A 93 -5.33 3.52 -8.76
C ARG A 93 -6.70 3.46 -9.43
N THR A 94 -6.80 2.88 -10.63
CA THR A 94 -8.09 2.70 -11.33
C THR A 94 -8.88 1.48 -10.85
N ILE A 95 -8.25 0.59 -10.10
CA ILE A 95 -8.88 -0.63 -9.60
C ILE A 95 -9.76 -0.26 -8.41
N ASP A 96 -11.00 -0.77 -8.37
CA ASP A 96 -11.82 -0.67 -7.15
C ASP A 96 -11.29 -1.63 -6.07
N LYS A 97 -11.06 -1.08 -4.88
CA LYS A 97 -10.57 -1.80 -3.69
C LYS A 97 -9.36 -2.71 -3.97
N PRO A 98 -8.24 -2.18 -4.49
CA PRO A 98 -7.08 -2.99 -4.84
C PRO A 98 -6.49 -3.70 -3.61
N TRP A 99 -6.65 -3.15 -2.42
CA TRP A 99 -6.24 -3.77 -1.15
C TRP A 99 -7.02 -5.02 -0.73
N GLY A 100 -8.04 -5.43 -1.49
CA GLY A 100 -8.78 -6.67 -1.27
C GLY A 100 -8.47 -7.77 -2.29
N LEU A 101 -7.44 -7.58 -3.12
CA LEU A 101 -7.09 -8.48 -4.21
C LEU A 101 -5.73 -9.12 -3.97
N SER A 102 -5.59 -10.39 -4.38
CA SER A 102 -4.30 -11.07 -4.44
C SER A 102 -3.41 -10.48 -5.53
N GLY A 103 -2.10 -10.71 -5.43
CA GLY A 103 -1.14 -10.23 -6.42
C GLY A 103 -1.41 -10.71 -7.85
N GLU A 104 -1.88 -11.94 -8.02
CA GLU A 104 -2.35 -12.47 -9.32
C GLU A 104 -3.46 -11.61 -9.92
N LYS A 105 -4.51 -11.33 -9.14
CA LYS A 105 -5.66 -10.52 -9.60
C LYS A 105 -5.28 -9.07 -9.86
N LEU A 106 -4.36 -8.53 -9.06
CA LEU A 106 -3.78 -7.21 -9.30
C LEU A 106 -3.05 -7.19 -10.64
N TYR A 107 -2.19 -8.17 -10.90
CA TYR A 107 -1.45 -8.31 -12.16
C TYR A 107 -2.38 -8.38 -13.37
N GLU A 108 -3.40 -9.25 -13.34
CA GLU A 108 -4.37 -9.37 -14.43
C GLU A 108 -5.06 -8.04 -14.75
N LYS A 109 -5.51 -7.31 -13.71
CA LYS A 109 -6.20 -6.03 -13.86
C LYS A 109 -5.27 -4.94 -14.36
N VAL A 110 -4.05 -4.87 -13.85
CA VAL A 110 -3.02 -3.93 -14.32
C VAL A 110 -2.72 -4.18 -15.79
N ARG A 111 -2.46 -5.43 -16.20
CA ARG A 111 -2.19 -5.78 -17.60
C ARG A 111 -3.36 -5.38 -18.51
N LYS A 112 -4.61 -5.64 -18.08
CA LYS A 112 -5.80 -5.21 -18.82
C LYS A 112 -5.87 -3.69 -18.96
N ALA A 113 -5.60 -2.94 -17.89
CA ALA A 113 -5.62 -1.48 -17.90
C ALA A 113 -4.55 -0.90 -18.83
N LEU A 114 -3.32 -1.41 -18.77
CA LEU A 114 -2.22 -0.99 -19.65
C LEU A 114 -2.51 -1.29 -21.13
N ASN A 115 -3.02 -2.48 -21.43
CA ASN A 115 -3.39 -2.85 -22.81
C ASN A 115 -4.55 -2.04 -23.38
N SER A 116 -5.42 -1.47 -22.54
CA SER A 116 -6.52 -0.60 -22.99
C SER A 116 -6.10 0.84 -23.26
N ARG A 117 -4.86 1.21 -22.89
CA ARG A 117 -4.27 2.53 -23.13
C ARG A 117 -3.39 2.58 -24.39
N ALA A 118 -2.96 1.42 -24.88
CA ALA A 118 -2.17 1.24 -26.11
C ALA A 118 -3.07 1.20 -27.35
#